data_AF-A0A6G1Q1K4-F1
#
_entry.id   AF-A0A6G1Q1K4-F1
#
_cell.length_a   1.000
_cell.length_b   1.000
_cell.length_c   1.000
_cell.angle_alpha   90.00
_cell.angle_beta   90.00
_cell.angle_gamma   90.00
#
_symmetry.space_group_name_H-M   'P 1'
#
loop_
_entity.id
_entity.type
_entity.pdbx_description
1 polymer ?
#
loop_
_entity_poly.entity_id
_entity_poly.type
_entity_poly.pdbx_seq_one_letter_code
_entity_poly.pdbx_strand_id
1 'polypeptide(L)'
;MEMFDRRLLSQWETSGMGEEGCCCCCCEGEAGLHRQHTLIQLLRKKESSLRRTGICFAVAAFLLILLAMASMVAVVLGVRGFQCQPIKQPANCTSVPNNRSTGRYLQWESNLGNAYCNGGFSYSNGALVVPKTGIYRVFLQMTYEINTCKDDVTLSLTVYTYSDGYKEDVRFLESTDTVSCRKKSWTKSLYTSGLIHLEANSKLRVQSLHPELIVSHEEQVFFGAQLLPP
;
A
#
# COMPACT_ATOMS: atom_id res chain seq x y z
N MET A 1 -42.30 -50.70 33.06
CA MET A 1 -41.53 -49.51 33.45
C MET A 1 -42.56 -48.47 33.88
N GLU A 2 -43.14 -48.66 35.05
CA GLU A 2 -42.70 -48.03 36.33
C GLU A 2 -42.54 -46.51 36.19
N MET A 3 -42.97 -45.68 37.12
CA MET A 3 -43.85 -45.71 38.29
C MET A 3 -43.88 -44.24 38.71
N PHE A 4 -44.99 -43.77 39.27
CA PHE A 4 -45.08 -42.53 40.02
C PHE A 4 -43.87 -42.31 40.94
N ASP A 5 -43.43 -41.06 41.15
CA ASP A 5 -43.60 -40.51 42.51
C ASP A 5 -43.62 -38.98 42.57
N ARG A 6 -44.56 -38.49 43.37
CA ARG A 6 -44.57 -37.15 43.97
C ARG A 6 -43.78 -37.26 45.29
N ARG A 7 -43.71 -36.14 46.00
CA ARG A 7 -43.53 -36.03 47.47
C ARG A 7 -42.10 -36.01 48.03
N LEU A 8 -41.91 -34.94 48.82
CA LEU A 8 -41.19 -34.83 50.10
C LEU A 8 -39.67 -34.61 49.99
N LEU A 9 -39.00 -33.73 50.74
CA LEU A 9 -39.25 -32.81 51.88
C LEU A 9 -38.02 -31.88 51.96
N SER A 10 -38.00 -30.69 52.55
CA SER A 10 -38.53 -30.25 53.85
C SER A 10 -39.01 -28.79 53.78
N GLN A 11 -40.21 -28.42 54.22
CA GLN A 11 -40.66 -28.28 55.63
C GLN A 11 -39.73 -27.29 56.37
N TRP A 12 -40.20 -26.21 56.99
CA TRP A 12 -41.27 -26.17 57.98
C TRP A 12 -42.10 -24.88 57.93
N GLU A 13 -43.42 -25.03 58.08
CA GLU A 13 -44.36 -24.05 58.63
C GLU A 13 -44.51 -24.31 60.14
N THR A 14 -44.74 -23.24 60.91
CA THR A 14 -45.54 -23.19 62.14
C THR A 14 -45.86 -21.71 62.38
N SER A 15 -47.06 -21.23 62.03
CA SER A 15 -48.34 -21.25 62.78
C SER A 15 -48.32 -20.43 64.08
N GLY A 16 -49.32 -19.55 64.24
CA GLY A 16 -49.61 -18.82 65.47
C GLY A 16 -50.72 -17.77 65.30
N MET A 17 -51.97 -18.22 65.44
CA MET A 17 -53.22 -17.43 65.51
C MET A 17 -53.42 -16.75 66.89
N GLY A 18 -54.33 -15.76 66.96
CA GLY A 18 -55.01 -15.28 68.17
C GLY A 18 -55.04 -13.75 68.24
N GLU A 19 -56.09 -13.05 67.77
CA GLU A 19 -57.41 -12.80 68.40
C GLU A 19 -57.42 -11.68 69.46
N GLU A 20 -58.56 -10.96 69.45
CA GLU A 20 -59.10 -10.02 70.45
C GLU A 20 -58.76 -8.52 70.37
N GLY A 21 -59.82 -7.70 70.46
CA GLY A 21 -59.73 -6.40 71.10
C GLY A 21 -60.19 -5.19 70.27
N CYS A 22 -61.50 -5.06 70.11
CA CYS A 22 -62.16 -3.83 69.69
C CYS A 22 -62.10 -2.75 70.81
N CYS A 23 -62.27 -1.50 70.38
CA CYS A 23 -62.85 -0.37 71.12
C CYS A 23 -62.08 0.38 72.23
N CYS A 24 -62.01 1.68 71.96
CA CYS A 24 -62.36 2.79 72.84
C CYS A 24 -61.24 3.54 73.58
N CYS A 25 -61.10 4.78 73.11
CA CYS A 25 -61.24 6.02 73.87
C CYS A 25 -59.98 6.74 74.32
N CYS A 26 -59.81 7.90 73.65
CA CYS A 26 -59.61 9.22 74.23
C CYS A 26 -58.20 9.83 74.13
N CYS A 27 -58.16 10.81 73.21
CA CYS A 27 -57.71 12.17 73.41
C CYS A 27 -56.21 12.49 73.34
N GLU A 28 -55.96 13.43 72.40
CA GLU A 28 -54.98 14.52 72.46
C GLU A 28 -53.50 14.16 72.33
N GLY A 29 -52.90 14.62 71.21
CA GLY A 29 -51.44 14.63 71.10
C GLY A 29 -50.84 14.82 69.71
N GLU A 30 -51.59 15.19 68.67
CA GLU A 30 -51.03 15.45 67.33
C GLU A 30 -50.37 16.82 67.23
N ALA A 31 -49.22 17.01 67.87
CA ALA A 31 -48.34 18.14 67.57
C ALA A 31 -46.83 17.86 67.77
N GLY A 32 -46.44 16.72 68.35
CA GLY A 32 -45.03 16.40 68.62
C GLY A 32 -44.33 15.54 67.54
N LEU A 33 -45.06 14.68 66.84
CA LEU A 33 -44.48 13.63 65.98
C LEU A 33 -44.16 14.11 64.55
N HIS A 34 -44.85 15.15 64.07
CA HIS A 34 -44.70 15.64 62.70
C HIS A 34 -43.36 16.38 62.47
N ARG A 35 -42.75 16.97 63.51
CA ARG A 35 -41.53 17.78 63.39
C ARG A 35 -40.24 16.94 63.32
N GLN A 36 -40.19 15.81 64.01
CA GLN A 36 -39.05 14.88 64.00
C GLN A 36 -38.96 14.11 62.67
N HIS A 37 -40.11 13.73 62.11
CA HIS A 37 -40.17 12.96 60.86
C HIS A 37 -39.62 13.75 59.65
N THR A 38 -39.84 15.08 59.62
CA THR A 38 -39.38 15.96 58.54
C THR A 38 -37.85 16.11 58.50
N LEU A 39 -37.19 16.10 59.67
CA LEU A 39 -35.74 16.28 59.78
C LEU A 39 -34.99 15.00 59.35
N ILE A 40 -35.50 13.82 59.73
CA ILE A 40 -34.96 12.52 59.29
C ILE A 40 -35.12 12.34 57.78
N GLN A 41 -36.25 12.77 57.20
CA GLN A 41 -36.47 12.74 55.75
C GLN A 41 -35.52 13.68 55.00
N LEU A 42 -35.23 14.86 55.54
CA LEU A 42 -34.27 15.80 54.95
C LEU A 42 -32.83 15.29 55.04
N LEU A 43 -32.43 14.63 56.13
CA LEU A 43 -31.10 14.02 56.25
C LEU A 43 -30.93 12.84 55.27
N ARG A 44 -31.92 11.94 55.15
CA ARG A 44 -31.91 10.88 54.11
C ARG A 44 -31.89 11.44 52.69
N LYS A 45 -32.63 12.53 52.42
CA LYS A 45 -32.68 13.17 51.10
C LYS A 45 -31.34 13.85 50.77
N LYS A 46 -30.67 14.46 51.75
CA LYS A 46 -29.34 15.08 51.58
C LYS A 46 -28.24 14.01 51.42
N GLU A 47 -28.32 12.91 52.17
CA GLU A 47 -27.40 11.77 52.08
C GLU A 47 -27.50 11.02 50.74
N SER A 48 -28.72 10.86 50.20
CA SER A 48 -28.92 10.26 48.87
C SER A 48 -28.42 11.13 47.72
N SER A 49 -28.49 12.47 47.85
CA SER A 49 -27.88 13.40 46.89
C SER A 49 -26.36 13.35 46.94
N LEU A 50 -25.77 13.38 48.14
CA LEU A 50 -24.31 13.38 48.30
C LEU A 50 -23.68 12.08 47.80
N ARG A 51 -24.34 10.94 48.06
CA ARG A 51 -23.91 9.62 47.58
C ARG A 51 -23.97 9.50 46.07
N ARG A 52 -25.01 10.05 45.42
CA ARG A 52 -25.12 10.07 43.95
C ARG A 52 -24.08 10.98 43.31
N THR A 53 -23.87 12.17 43.86
CA THR A 53 -22.83 13.10 43.39
C THR A 53 -21.43 12.50 43.56
N GLY A 54 -21.17 11.82 44.68
CA GLY A 54 -19.91 11.10 44.92
C GLY A 54 -19.65 9.97 43.92
N ILE A 55 -20.68 9.18 43.58
CA ILE A 55 -20.56 8.13 42.55
C ILE A 55 -20.26 8.74 41.18
N CYS A 56 -20.93 9.82 40.79
CA CYS A 56 -20.65 10.49 39.52
C CYS A 56 -19.21 11.01 39.45
N PHE A 57 -18.70 11.63 40.53
CA PHE A 57 -17.31 12.07 40.59
C PHE A 57 -16.32 10.89 40.53
N ALA A 58 -16.61 9.78 41.22
CA ALA A 58 -15.76 8.59 41.18
C ALA A 58 -15.72 7.96 39.77
N VAL A 59 -16.87 7.86 39.09
CA VAL A 59 -16.94 7.35 37.71
C VAL A 59 -16.20 8.27 36.75
N ALA A 60 -16.40 9.59 36.86
CA ALA A 60 -15.70 10.56 36.02
C ALA A 60 -14.17 10.49 36.21
N ALA A 61 -13.71 10.40 37.46
CA ALA A 61 -12.29 10.23 37.77
C ALA A 61 -11.73 8.93 37.19
N PHE A 62 -12.46 7.82 37.29
CA PHE A 62 -12.05 6.54 36.73
C PHE A 62 -11.94 6.59 35.20
N LEU A 63 -12.91 7.21 34.52
CA LEU A 63 -12.85 7.40 33.06
C LEU A 63 -11.66 8.26 32.62
N LEU A 64 -11.34 9.33 33.36
CA LEU A 64 -10.17 10.15 33.09
C LEU A 64 -8.87 9.37 33.28
N ILE A 65 -8.78 8.53 34.31
CA ILE A 65 -7.63 7.66 34.54
C ILE A 65 -7.48 6.65 33.40
N LEU A 66 -8.56 6.03 32.94
CA LEU A 66 -8.51 5.10 31.80
C LEU A 66 -8.04 5.78 30.52
N LEU A 67 -8.51 6.99 30.23
CA LEU A 67 -8.07 7.78 29.08
C LEU A 67 -6.58 8.17 29.18
N ALA A 68 -6.13 8.58 30.36
CA ALA A 68 -4.72 8.91 30.60
C ALA A 68 -3.82 7.67 30.43
N MET A 69 -4.25 6.52 30.97
CA MET A 69 -3.55 5.25 30.83
C MET A 69 -3.48 4.79 29.38
N ALA A 70 -4.59 4.88 28.62
CA ALA A 70 -4.59 4.55 27.19
C ALA A 70 -3.66 5.46 26.38
N SER A 71 -3.61 6.75 26.72
CA SER A 71 -2.71 7.72 26.08
C SER A 71 -1.25 7.42 26.39
N MET A 72 -0.92 7.11 27.64
CA MET A 72 0.43 6.68 28.04
C MET A 72 0.83 5.38 27.36
N VAL A 73 -0.09 4.41 27.21
CA VAL A 73 0.17 3.16 26.47
C VAL A 73 0.44 3.45 25.00
N ALA A 74 -0.28 4.36 24.34
CA ALA A 74 -0.01 4.75 22.95
C ALA A 74 1.35 5.44 22.77
N VAL A 75 1.78 6.25 23.75
CA VAL A 75 3.08 6.92 23.75
C VAL A 75 4.22 5.94 24.05
N VAL A 76 4.06 5.06 25.05
CA VAL A 76 5.07 4.08 25.48
C VAL A 76 5.21 2.92 24.50
N LEU A 77 4.12 2.43 23.91
CA LEU A 77 4.18 1.46 22.82
C LEU A 77 4.69 2.07 21.53
N GLY A 78 4.97 3.39 21.52
CA GLY A 78 5.56 4.10 20.41
C GLY A 78 4.86 3.68 19.13
N VAL A 79 3.59 4.10 18.98
CA VAL A 79 2.90 4.03 17.69
C VAL A 79 3.70 4.89 16.71
N ARG A 80 4.82 4.34 16.25
CA ARG A 80 5.38 4.59 14.94
C ARG A 80 4.19 4.28 14.07
N GLY A 81 3.52 5.34 13.60
CA GLY A 81 2.60 5.18 12.50
C GLY A 81 3.29 4.23 11.52
N PHE A 82 2.60 3.17 11.14
CA PHE A 82 2.97 2.44 9.94
C PHE A 82 2.85 3.46 8.81
N GLN A 83 3.88 4.27 8.67
CA GLN A 83 4.13 5.04 7.49
C GLN A 83 4.42 3.94 6.50
N CYS A 84 3.39 3.59 5.72
CA CYS A 84 3.58 2.89 4.48
C CYS A 84 4.70 3.64 3.78
N GLN A 85 5.91 3.09 3.81
CA GLN A 85 6.94 3.55 2.91
C GLN A 85 6.30 3.45 1.54
N PRO A 86 6.32 4.52 0.73
CA PRO A 86 5.86 4.39 -0.64
C PRO A 86 6.59 3.19 -1.21
N ILE A 87 5.84 2.18 -1.68
CA ILE A 87 6.42 0.99 -2.30
C ILE A 87 7.38 1.53 -3.35
N LYS A 88 8.68 1.37 -3.10
CA LYS A 88 9.71 1.89 -3.99
C LYS A 88 9.62 1.02 -5.23
N GLN A 89 8.84 1.47 -6.20
CA GLN A 89 8.57 0.69 -7.39
C GLN A 89 9.92 0.31 -8.02
N PRO A 90 10.06 -0.93 -8.52
CA PRO A 90 11.28 -1.33 -9.21
C PRO A 90 11.54 -0.33 -10.33
N ALA A 91 12.77 0.18 -10.41
CA ALA A 91 13.14 1.08 -11.48
C ALA A 91 13.14 0.26 -12.76
N ASN A 92 12.12 0.43 -13.59
CA ASN A 92 11.96 -0.21 -14.88
C ASN A 92 11.52 0.85 -15.89
N CYS A 93 12.01 0.73 -17.12
CA CYS A 93 11.43 1.46 -18.22
C CYS A 93 11.30 0.59 -19.46
N THR A 94 10.21 0.76 -20.20
CA THR A 94 10.00 0.24 -21.55
C THR A 94 9.64 1.41 -22.44
N SER A 95 10.29 1.52 -23.59
CA SER A 95 10.08 2.59 -24.53
C SER A 95 9.84 2.04 -25.95
N VAL A 96 8.94 2.66 -26.69
CA VAL A 96 8.49 2.21 -28.04
C VAL A 96 9.02 3.17 -29.11
N PRO A 97 9.20 2.75 -30.38
CA PRO A 97 9.86 3.59 -31.37
C PRO A 97 9.02 4.85 -31.68
N ASN A 98 9.69 6.00 -31.70
CA ASN A 98 9.09 7.27 -32.12
C ASN A 98 9.35 7.49 -33.62
N ASN A 99 8.38 8.02 -34.37
CA ASN A 99 8.46 8.23 -35.82
C ASN A 99 9.51 9.27 -36.27
N ARG A 100 10.24 9.89 -35.34
CA ARG A 100 11.27 10.90 -35.60
C ARG A 100 12.64 10.39 -35.17
N SER A 101 13.35 9.65 -36.01
CA SER A 101 14.78 9.39 -35.81
C SER A 101 15.61 10.60 -36.29
N THR A 102 15.59 11.70 -35.54
CA THR A 102 16.47 12.85 -35.83
C THR A 102 17.85 12.63 -35.22
N GLY A 103 18.81 12.13 -36.02
CA GLY A 103 20.22 12.02 -35.65
C GLY A 103 20.76 10.58 -35.61
N ARG A 104 21.83 10.36 -34.84
CA ARG A 104 22.56 9.08 -34.76
C ARG A 104 21.81 7.99 -33.99
N TYR A 105 21.01 8.38 -32.99
CA TYR A 105 20.34 7.46 -32.06
C TYR A 105 18.84 7.42 -32.32
N LEU A 106 18.25 6.25 -32.09
CA LEU A 106 16.81 6.06 -32.18
C LEU A 106 16.11 6.87 -31.08
N GLN A 107 14.96 7.44 -31.44
CA GLN A 107 14.07 8.10 -30.49
C GLN A 107 13.00 7.12 -30.03
N TRP A 108 12.65 7.25 -28.77
CA TRP A 108 11.70 6.39 -28.09
C TRP A 108 10.60 7.22 -27.42
N GLU A 109 9.42 6.65 -27.31
CA GLU A 109 8.31 7.14 -26.50
C GLU A 109 8.35 6.43 -25.14
N SER A 110 8.16 7.18 -24.04
CA SER A 110 8.35 6.69 -22.67
C SER A 110 7.08 6.71 -21.82
N ASN A 111 6.00 7.34 -22.28
CA ASN A 111 4.83 7.67 -21.47
C ASN A 111 3.49 7.24 -22.10
N LEU A 112 3.44 7.08 -23.43
CA LEU A 112 2.23 6.74 -24.16
C LEU A 112 2.21 5.25 -24.58
N GLY A 113 1.01 4.70 -24.77
CA GLY A 113 0.83 3.32 -25.22
C GLY A 113 1.30 2.30 -24.18
N ASN A 114 2.07 1.31 -24.63
CA ASN A 114 2.67 0.29 -23.76
C ASN A 114 3.98 0.75 -23.10
N ALA A 115 4.45 1.98 -23.39
CA ALA A 115 5.63 2.53 -22.75
C ALA A 115 5.34 2.99 -21.31
N TYR A 116 6.29 2.71 -20.41
CA TYR A 116 6.19 3.14 -19.03
C TYR A 116 7.59 3.25 -18.42
N CYS A 117 7.84 4.27 -17.60
CA CYS A 117 9.08 4.49 -16.86
C CYS A 117 8.73 4.70 -15.37
N ASN A 118 9.09 3.77 -14.49
CA ASN A 118 8.93 3.90 -13.03
C ASN A 118 10.28 3.91 -12.30
N GLY A 119 10.25 4.23 -11.01
CA GLY A 119 11.43 4.19 -10.13
C GLY A 119 12.51 5.22 -10.48
N GLY A 120 12.13 6.33 -11.10
CA GLY A 120 12.95 7.52 -11.31
C GLY A 120 13.69 7.59 -12.65
N PHE A 121 13.53 6.60 -13.53
CA PHE A 121 14.03 6.72 -14.88
C PHE A 121 13.47 7.97 -15.55
N SER A 122 14.34 8.72 -16.24
CA SER A 122 13.91 9.83 -17.08
C SER A 122 14.34 9.59 -18.53
N TYR A 123 13.60 10.17 -19.45
CA TYR A 123 13.89 10.09 -20.87
C TYR A 123 14.29 11.47 -21.39
N SER A 124 15.40 11.52 -22.13
CA SER A 124 15.90 12.77 -22.70
C SER A 124 16.60 12.51 -24.03
N ASN A 125 16.02 13.02 -25.12
CA ASN A 125 16.60 13.04 -26.47
C ASN A 125 17.19 11.69 -26.92
N GLY A 126 16.36 10.64 -27.00
CA GLY A 126 16.79 9.31 -27.44
C GLY A 126 17.49 8.48 -26.37
N ALA A 127 17.69 9.05 -25.18
CA ALA A 127 18.41 8.39 -24.10
C ALA A 127 17.52 8.08 -22.89
N LEU A 128 17.65 6.86 -22.39
CA LEU A 128 17.13 6.47 -21.09
C LEU A 128 18.18 6.82 -20.02
N VAL A 129 17.81 7.68 -19.07
CA VAL A 129 18.71 8.20 -18.04
C VAL A 129 18.53 7.42 -16.74
N VAL A 130 19.65 6.88 -16.25
CA VAL A 130 19.71 5.99 -15.09
C VAL A 130 19.46 6.79 -13.80
N PRO A 131 18.47 6.40 -12.96
CA PRO A 131 18.13 7.16 -11.76
C PRO A 131 19.13 7.04 -10.61
N LYS A 132 19.81 5.90 -10.50
CA LYS A 132 20.70 5.61 -9.38
C LYS A 132 21.77 4.61 -9.78
N THR A 133 22.88 4.61 -9.04
CA THR A 133 23.96 3.64 -9.29
C THR A 133 23.53 2.23 -8.90
N GLY A 134 23.88 1.24 -9.72
CA GLY A 134 23.63 -0.17 -9.43
C GLY A 134 23.78 -1.09 -10.64
N ILE A 135 23.40 -2.36 -10.47
CA ILE A 135 23.37 -3.33 -11.55
C ILE A 135 22.01 -3.27 -12.25
N TYR A 136 22.04 -3.11 -13.56
CA TYR A 136 20.86 -3.03 -14.41
C TYR A 136 20.84 -4.17 -15.39
N ARG A 137 19.66 -4.79 -15.56
CA ARG A 137 19.35 -5.60 -16.74
C ARG A 137 18.86 -4.65 -17.83
N VAL A 138 19.61 -4.55 -18.93
CA VAL A 138 19.20 -3.83 -20.13
C VAL A 138 18.73 -4.85 -21.15
N PHE A 139 17.64 -4.55 -21.85
CA PHE A 139 17.07 -5.42 -22.87
C PHE A 139 16.50 -4.60 -24.02
N LEU A 140 16.54 -5.19 -25.20
CA LEU A 140 16.17 -4.53 -26.43
C LEU A 140 15.68 -5.56 -27.44
N GLN A 141 14.51 -5.32 -28.01
CA GLN A 141 13.99 -6.05 -29.15
C GLN A 141 13.71 -5.09 -30.29
N MET A 142 14.13 -5.47 -31.49
CA MET A 142 13.88 -4.72 -32.72
C MET A 142 13.41 -5.67 -33.80
N THR A 143 12.27 -5.37 -34.41
CA THR A 143 11.75 -6.12 -35.55
C THR A 143 11.90 -5.29 -36.81
N TYR A 144 12.49 -5.91 -37.82
CA TYR A 144 12.74 -5.34 -39.13
C TYR A 144 11.87 -6.04 -40.17
N GLU A 145 11.38 -5.30 -41.15
CA GLU A 145 10.56 -5.81 -42.23
C GLU A 145 11.01 -5.21 -43.57
N ILE A 146 11.13 -6.07 -44.58
CA ILE A 146 11.35 -5.63 -45.96
C ILE A 146 10.39 -6.34 -46.91
N ASN A 147 9.76 -5.57 -47.78
CA ASN A 147 8.83 -6.06 -48.79
C ASN A 147 9.52 -6.48 -50.09
N THR A 148 10.67 -5.89 -50.40
CA THR A 148 11.41 -6.17 -51.64
C THR A 148 12.91 -6.15 -51.39
N CYS A 149 13.46 -7.34 -51.21
CA CYS A 149 14.87 -7.58 -50.93
C CYS A 149 15.66 -7.68 -52.24
N LYS A 150 16.71 -6.87 -52.40
CA LYS A 150 17.58 -6.86 -53.60
C LYS A 150 18.92 -7.54 -53.34
N ASP A 151 19.60 -7.12 -52.28
CA ASP A 151 20.92 -7.59 -51.87
C ASP A 151 20.90 -7.98 -50.40
N ASP A 152 21.63 -9.04 -50.03
CA ASP A 152 21.70 -9.52 -48.64
C ASP A 152 21.97 -8.35 -47.67
N VAL A 153 21.17 -8.29 -46.59
CA VAL A 153 21.15 -7.15 -45.66
C VAL A 153 21.73 -7.56 -44.32
N THR A 154 22.69 -6.79 -43.82
CA THR A 154 23.20 -6.94 -42.45
C THR A 154 22.45 -6.03 -41.50
N LEU A 155 21.69 -6.62 -40.59
CA LEU A 155 21.00 -5.92 -39.53
C LEU A 155 21.93 -5.82 -38.32
N SER A 156 22.07 -4.63 -37.74
CA SER A 156 22.77 -4.48 -36.46
C SER A 156 21.96 -3.59 -35.51
N LEU A 157 22.03 -3.97 -34.24
CA LEU A 157 21.36 -3.34 -33.13
C LEU A 157 22.38 -3.14 -32.01
N THR A 158 22.65 -1.89 -31.66
CA THR A 158 23.70 -1.55 -30.70
C THR A 158 23.16 -0.67 -29.59
N VAL A 159 23.46 -1.02 -28.34
CA VAL A 159 23.21 -0.19 -27.15
C VAL A 159 24.52 0.44 -26.71
N TYR A 160 24.51 1.77 -26.63
CA TYR A 160 25.59 2.58 -26.12
C TYR A 160 25.30 3.06 -24.69
N THR A 161 26.34 3.15 -23.88
CA THR A 161 26.33 3.77 -22.57
C THR A 161 27.18 5.04 -22.62
N TYR A 162 26.66 6.13 -22.06
CA TYR A 162 27.42 7.35 -21.85
C TYR A 162 27.38 7.70 -20.37
N SER A 163 28.54 7.91 -19.76
CA SER A 163 28.65 8.42 -18.39
C SER A 163 29.62 9.59 -18.34
N ASP A 164 29.46 10.46 -17.35
CA ASP A 164 30.33 11.62 -17.17
C ASP A 164 31.78 11.24 -16.81
N GLY A 165 32.01 10.01 -16.35
CA GLY A 165 33.33 9.47 -16.06
C GLY A 165 34.19 9.25 -17.31
N TYR A 166 33.61 8.68 -18.38
CA TYR A 166 34.33 8.42 -19.64
C TYR A 166 34.14 9.54 -20.67
N LYS A 167 33.03 10.31 -20.58
CA LYS A 167 32.65 11.39 -21.51
C LYS A 167 32.54 10.96 -22.98
N GLU A 168 32.35 9.67 -23.22
CA GLU A 168 32.19 9.09 -24.55
C GLU A 168 31.12 7.98 -24.54
N ASP A 169 30.56 7.70 -25.72
CA ASP A 169 29.60 6.61 -25.90
C ASP A 169 30.36 5.28 -26.05
N VAL A 170 30.24 4.39 -25.06
CA VAL A 170 30.85 3.06 -25.04
C VAL A 170 29.81 2.02 -25.50
N ARG A 171 30.19 1.12 -26.41
CA ARG A 171 29.31 0.02 -26.83
C ARG A 171 29.17 -0.98 -25.69
N PHE A 172 27.93 -1.27 -25.31
CA PHE A 172 27.63 -2.25 -24.27
C PHE A 172 27.03 -3.54 -24.85
N LEU A 173 25.93 -3.45 -25.58
CA LEU A 173 25.30 -4.61 -26.23
C LEU A 173 25.30 -4.42 -27.73
N GLU A 174 25.57 -5.49 -28.46
CA GLU A 174 25.45 -5.53 -29.91
C GLU A 174 24.82 -6.86 -30.32
N SER A 175 23.92 -6.80 -31.29
CA SER A 175 23.34 -7.97 -31.95
C SER A 175 23.32 -7.71 -33.44
N THR A 176 23.96 -8.60 -34.20
CA THR A 176 24.10 -8.49 -35.65
C THR A 176 23.66 -9.79 -36.29
N ASP A 177 22.90 -9.68 -37.38
CA ASP A 177 22.49 -10.83 -38.19
C ASP A 177 22.50 -10.43 -39.67
N THR A 178 22.72 -11.41 -40.55
CA THR A 178 22.68 -11.18 -42.00
C THR A 178 21.53 -11.96 -42.60
N VAL A 179 20.61 -11.25 -43.23
CA VAL A 179 19.42 -11.82 -43.85
C VAL A 179 19.63 -11.91 -45.35
N SER A 180 19.53 -13.13 -45.89
CA SER A 180 19.69 -13.34 -47.32
C SER A 180 18.43 -12.95 -48.11
N CYS A 181 18.62 -12.23 -49.21
CA CYS A 181 17.57 -11.83 -50.14
C CYS A 181 17.11 -12.93 -51.11
N ARG A 182 17.53 -14.19 -50.91
CA ARG A 182 16.94 -15.34 -51.64
C ARG A 182 15.42 -15.38 -51.47
N LYS A 183 14.90 -14.91 -50.33
CA LYS A 183 13.48 -14.62 -50.13
C LYS A 183 13.21 -13.17 -50.55
N LYS A 184 12.20 -12.97 -51.40
CA LYS A 184 11.82 -11.62 -51.91
C LYS A 184 11.38 -10.65 -50.82
N SER A 185 10.85 -11.16 -49.71
CA SER A 185 10.47 -10.40 -48.52
C SER A 185 10.83 -11.19 -47.26
N TRP A 186 11.02 -10.48 -46.16
CA TRP A 186 11.26 -11.08 -44.86
C TRP A 186 10.85 -10.15 -43.72
N THR A 187 10.57 -10.77 -42.58
CA THR A 187 10.45 -10.12 -41.27
C THR A 187 11.41 -10.81 -40.33
N LYS A 188 12.20 -10.04 -39.59
CA LYS A 188 13.24 -10.57 -38.70
C LYS A 188 13.33 -9.74 -37.43
N SER A 189 13.31 -10.41 -36.29
CA SER A 189 13.51 -9.78 -34.98
C SER A 189 14.89 -10.09 -34.43
N LEU A 190 15.56 -9.06 -33.91
CA LEU A 190 16.78 -9.17 -33.11
C LEU A 190 16.44 -8.85 -31.65
N TYR A 191 16.90 -9.72 -30.75
CA TYR A 191 16.78 -9.52 -29.31
C TYR A 191 18.17 -9.56 -28.68
N THR A 192 18.42 -8.66 -27.73
CA THR A 192 19.62 -8.71 -26.89
C THR A 192 19.30 -8.26 -25.48
N SER A 193 20.03 -8.81 -24.51
CA SER A 193 19.95 -8.41 -23.12
C SER A 193 21.25 -8.70 -22.39
N GLY A 194 21.58 -7.88 -21.40
CA GLY A 194 22.75 -8.08 -20.56
C GLY A 194 22.65 -7.36 -19.23
N LEU A 195 23.57 -7.69 -18.34
CA LEU A 195 23.74 -7.06 -17.04
C LEU A 195 24.93 -6.10 -17.08
N ILE A 196 24.74 -4.90 -16.56
CA ILE A 196 25.79 -3.87 -16.49
C ILE A 196 25.66 -3.06 -15.21
N HIS A 197 26.79 -2.72 -14.62
CA HIS A 197 26.85 -1.72 -13.56
C HIS A 197 26.80 -0.32 -14.18
N LEU A 198 25.78 0.47 -13.84
CA LEU A 198 25.59 1.82 -14.34
C LEU A 198 25.66 2.82 -13.18
N GLU A 199 26.27 3.97 -13.44
CA GLU A 199 26.27 5.09 -12.50
C GLU A 199 25.00 5.93 -12.67
N ALA A 200 24.58 6.60 -11.61
CA ALA A 200 23.49 7.58 -11.68
C ALA A 200 23.76 8.62 -12.78
N ASN A 201 22.73 9.02 -13.51
CA ASN A 201 22.77 9.92 -14.67
C ASN A 201 23.47 9.38 -15.92
N SER A 202 23.93 8.12 -15.91
CA SER A 202 24.37 7.46 -17.14
C SER A 202 23.21 7.41 -18.14
N LYS A 203 23.54 7.55 -19.42
CA LYS A 203 22.59 7.56 -20.54
C LYS A 203 22.74 6.28 -21.33
N LEU A 204 21.64 5.58 -21.54
CA LEU A 204 21.56 4.45 -22.44
C LEU A 204 20.92 4.90 -23.75
N ARG A 205 21.58 4.62 -24.88
CA ARG A 205 21.16 5.03 -26.22
C ARG A 205 21.18 3.84 -27.17
N VAL A 206 20.30 3.84 -28.16
CA VAL A 206 20.21 2.74 -29.12
C VAL A 206 20.49 3.25 -30.53
N GLN A 207 21.22 2.45 -31.30
CA GLN A 207 21.48 2.65 -32.72
C GLN A 207 21.10 1.41 -33.50
N SER A 208 20.63 1.63 -34.74
CA SER A 208 20.46 0.59 -35.74
C SER A 208 21.11 1.03 -37.06
N LEU A 209 21.61 0.07 -37.84
CA LEU A 209 22.12 0.34 -39.19
C LEU A 209 21.01 0.67 -40.19
N HIS A 210 19.82 0.09 -40.01
CA HIS A 210 18.69 0.20 -40.93
C HIS A 210 17.43 0.68 -40.20
N PRO A 211 17.42 1.92 -39.67
CA PRO A 211 16.26 2.46 -38.96
C PRO A 211 15.00 2.54 -39.82
N GLU A 212 15.15 2.68 -41.14
CA GLU A 212 14.06 2.74 -42.12
C GLU A 212 13.30 1.43 -42.29
N LEU A 213 13.88 0.30 -41.88
CA LEU A 213 13.27 -1.02 -41.96
C LEU A 213 12.56 -1.43 -40.67
N ILE A 214 12.62 -0.61 -39.63
CA ILE A 214 12.03 -0.89 -38.32
C ILE A 214 10.50 -0.78 -38.42
N VAL A 215 9.79 -1.79 -37.91
CA VAL A 215 8.33 -1.78 -37.84
C VAL A 215 7.82 -0.82 -36.74
N SER A 216 6.65 -0.24 -36.95
CA SER A 216 6.05 0.72 -35.99
C SER A 216 5.21 0.08 -34.87
N HIS A 217 5.20 -1.26 -34.78
CA HIS A 217 4.39 -1.97 -33.79
C HIS A 217 5.08 -2.02 -32.41
N GLU A 218 4.47 -1.40 -31.40
CA GLU A 218 4.99 -1.29 -30.03
C GLU A 218 5.32 -2.65 -29.39
N GLU A 219 4.56 -3.69 -29.72
CA GLU A 219 4.75 -5.05 -29.19
C GLU A 219 5.99 -5.75 -29.77
N GLN A 220 6.46 -5.28 -30.93
CA GLN A 220 7.55 -5.88 -31.68
C GLN A 220 8.87 -5.12 -31.54
N VAL A 221 8.81 -3.87 -31.07
CA VAL A 221 9.96 -2.98 -30.89
C VAL A 221 9.89 -2.32 -29.52
N PHE A 222 10.83 -2.69 -28.66
CA PHE A 222 10.90 -2.11 -27.32
C PHE A 222 12.33 -2.11 -26.79
N PHE A 223 12.63 -1.08 -26.01
CA PHE A 223 13.90 -0.89 -25.33
C PHE A 223 13.65 -0.64 -23.85
N GLY A 224 14.46 -1.22 -22.97
CA GLY A 224 14.26 -1.03 -21.55
C GLY A 224 15.44 -1.36 -20.67
N ALA A 225 15.35 -0.91 -19.44
CA ALA A 225 16.29 -1.22 -18.37
C ALA A 225 15.55 -1.44 -17.06
N GLN A 226 16.04 -2.38 -16.26
CA GLN A 226 15.53 -2.69 -14.93
C GLN A 226 16.68 -2.74 -13.93
N LEU A 227 16.56 -2.01 -12.81
CA LEU A 227 17.49 -2.16 -11.71
C LEU A 227 17.26 -3.50 -11.00
N LEU A 228 18.34 -4.25 -10.77
CA LEU A 228 18.32 -5.44 -9.96
C LEU A 228 18.49 -5.14 -8.46
N PRO A 229 17.88 -5.94 -7.57
CA PRO A 229 18.15 -5.88 -6.13
C PRO A 229 19.65 -6.11 -5.86
N PRO A 230 20.21 -5.44 -4.82
CA PRO A 230 21.57 -5.69 -4.36
C PRO A 230 21.73 -7.08 -3.73
#